data_AF-A0A7C5GMK4-F1
#
_entry.id   AF-A0A7C5GMK4-F1
#
_cell.length_a   1.000
_cell.length_b   1.000
_cell.length_c   1.000
_cell.angle_alpha   90.00
_cell.angle_beta   90.00
_cell.angle_gamma   90.00
#
_symmetry.space_group_name_H-M   'P 1'
#
loop_
_entity.id
_entity.type
_entity.pdbx_description
1 polymer ?
#
loop_
_entity_poly.entity_id
_entity_poly.type
_entity_poly.pdbx_seq_one_letter_code
_entity_poly.pdbx_strand_id
1 'polypeptide(L)'
;MLTRSPLVPRHFRLRFRDDNLEKSFRIQYDRTYLAYYRAGFVTGTVIYLVFGVLDYLLLPQLYLTLWKLRFVAALPLMAVCALFLFRPGSPRHPQAIMTGAAIVAGWSIVAMIFKMPPDAHHTYVPGLMLLIFFVHTFIRLRFWWAVAAGLSMTAAYEIMLLLTGVEIPAEPILANQFFLLSSNFIGMGASYAMERDARRQFRLLRRL
;
A
#
# COMPACT_ATOMS: atom_id res chain seq x y z
N MET A 1 26.30 -3.89 -34.48
CA MET A 1 25.90 -3.74 -33.06
C MET A 1 24.97 -2.55 -32.92
N LEU A 2 23.66 -2.76 -32.80
CA LEU A 2 22.68 -1.69 -32.62
C LEU A 2 22.81 -1.13 -31.19
N THR A 3 23.35 0.08 -31.06
CA THR A 3 23.39 0.86 -29.82
C THR A 3 21.97 1.16 -29.37
N ARG A 4 21.41 0.31 -28.50
CA ARG A 4 20.06 0.51 -27.93
C ARG A 4 20.04 1.83 -27.15
N SER A 5 19.19 2.76 -27.58
CA SER A 5 19.13 4.13 -27.06
C SER A 5 18.97 4.16 -25.52
N PRO A 6 19.64 5.10 -24.82
CA PRO A 6 19.58 5.24 -23.35
C PRO A 6 18.18 5.51 -22.80
N LEU A 7 17.23 5.82 -23.69
CA LEU A 7 15.85 6.16 -23.40
C LEU A 7 14.94 4.92 -23.32
N VAL A 8 15.43 3.69 -23.48
CA VAL A 8 14.59 2.48 -23.33
C VAL A 8 14.69 1.97 -21.88
N PRO A 9 13.62 2.04 -21.07
CA PRO A 9 13.63 1.45 -19.74
C PRO A 9 13.80 -0.07 -19.85
N ARG A 10 14.56 -0.69 -18.92
CA ARG A 10 14.57 -2.15 -18.80
C ARG A 10 13.15 -2.62 -18.48
N HIS A 11 12.53 -3.38 -19.38
CA HIS A 11 11.12 -3.80 -19.29
C HIS A 11 10.73 -4.35 -17.91
N PHE A 12 11.66 -5.07 -17.25
CA PHE A 12 11.41 -5.69 -15.95
C PHE A 12 11.75 -4.83 -14.72
N ARG A 13 12.62 -3.81 -14.84
CA ARG A 13 13.07 -3.03 -13.67
C ARG A 13 12.44 -1.64 -13.56
N LEU A 14 11.65 -1.21 -14.56
CA LEU A 14 11.07 0.14 -14.65
C LEU A 14 12.10 1.20 -14.20
N ARG A 15 13.26 1.24 -14.85
CA ARG A 15 14.33 2.20 -14.54
C ARG A 15 14.99 2.66 -15.83
N PHE A 16 15.31 3.94 -15.92
CA PHE A 16 16.15 4.46 -17.00
C PHE A 16 17.59 3.97 -16.84
N ARG A 17 18.29 3.78 -17.96
CA ARG A 17 19.69 3.31 -17.94
C ARG A 17 20.66 4.40 -17.49
N ASP A 18 20.33 5.65 -17.80
CA ASP A 18 21.06 6.84 -17.34
C ASP A 18 20.58 7.23 -15.94
N ASP A 19 21.50 7.26 -14.98
CA ASP A 19 21.23 7.57 -13.58
C ASP A 19 20.84 9.03 -13.34
N ASN A 20 21.35 9.96 -14.14
CA ASN A 20 20.96 11.37 -14.07
C ASN A 20 19.53 11.56 -14.57
N LEU A 21 19.17 10.83 -15.63
CA LEU A 21 17.80 10.80 -16.14
C LEU A 21 16.83 10.16 -15.13
N GLU A 22 17.23 9.06 -14.48
CA GLU A 22 16.43 8.41 -13.43
C GLU A 22 16.25 9.30 -12.20
N LYS A 23 17.30 10.00 -11.77
CA LYS A 23 17.21 10.98 -10.67
C LYS A 23 16.25 12.11 -11.03
N SER A 24 16.35 12.63 -12.25
CA SER A 24 15.45 13.69 -12.75
C SER A 24 14.00 13.22 -12.81
N PHE A 25 13.75 12.00 -13.30
CA PHE A 25 12.41 11.40 -13.31
C PHE A 25 11.84 11.29 -11.90
N ARG A 26 12.60 10.76 -10.94
CA ARG A 26 12.13 10.59 -9.56
C ARG A 26 11.75 11.91 -8.90
N ILE A 27 12.59 12.94 -9.06
CA ILE A 27 12.32 14.28 -8.52
C ILE A 27 11.06 14.87 -9.17
N GLN A 28 10.93 14.77 -10.50
CA GLN A 28 9.76 15.28 -11.19
C GLN A 28 8.49 14.51 -10.80
N TYR A 29 8.55 13.18 -10.76
CA TYR A 29 7.43 12.32 -10.37
C TYR A 29 6.92 12.69 -8.98
N ASP A 30 7.81 12.77 -7.99
CA ASP A 30 7.40 13.08 -6.62
C ASP A 30 6.86 14.51 -6.47
N ARG A 31 7.36 15.47 -7.26
CA ARG A 31 6.81 16.83 -7.30
C ARG A 31 5.43 16.87 -7.96
N THR A 32 5.27 16.21 -9.10
CA THR A 32 4.00 16.16 -9.86
C THR A 32 2.90 15.49 -9.03
N TYR A 33 3.23 14.41 -8.31
CA TYR A 33 2.24 13.61 -7.58
C TYR A 33 2.15 13.94 -6.08
N LEU A 34 2.83 14.97 -5.58
CA LEU A 34 2.79 15.32 -4.15
C LEU A 34 1.37 15.59 -3.63
N ALA A 35 0.55 16.28 -4.43
CA ALA A 35 -0.86 16.54 -4.09
C ALA A 35 -1.66 15.22 -4.00
N TYR A 36 -1.39 14.26 -4.90
CA TYR A 36 -2.01 12.93 -4.85
C TYR A 36 -1.57 12.15 -3.61
N TYR A 37 -0.30 12.23 -3.19
CA TYR A 37 0.15 11.60 -1.95
C TYR A 37 -0.58 12.16 -0.73
N ARG A 38 -0.71 13.49 -0.65
CA ARG A 38 -1.39 14.17 0.46
C ARG A 38 -2.89 13.88 0.48
N ALA A 39 -3.56 14.00 -0.67
CA ALA A 39 -4.97 13.66 -0.80
C ALA A 39 -5.20 12.17 -0.48
N GLY A 40 -4.38 11.28 -1.03
CA GLY A 40 -4.42 9.84 -0.74
C GLY A 40 -4.19 9.52 0.73
N PHE A 41 -3.28 10.22 1.41
CA PHE A 41 -3.07 10.05 2.84
C PHE A 41 -4.32 10.44 3.64
N VAL A 42 -4.91 11.60 3.35
CA VAL A 42 -6.13 12.06 4.02
C VAL A 42 -7.28 11.09 3.74
N THR A 43 -7.54 10.77 2.47
CA THR A 43 -8.60 9.85 2.06
C THR A 43 -8.44 8.48 2.72
N GLY A 44 -7.23 7.90 2.68
CA GLY A 44 -6.94 6.61 3.30
C GLY A 44 -7.15 6.64 4.81
N THR A 45 -6.72 7.71 5.47
CA THR A 45 -6.93 7.90 6.93
C THR A 45 -8.42 8.01 7.25
N VAL A 46 -9.19 8.81 6.50
CA VAL A 46 -10.64 8.95 6.71
C VAL A 46 -11.34 7.62 6.53
N ILE A 47 -11.06 6.89 5.44
CA ILE A 47 -11.63 5.55 5.23
C ILE A 47 -11.27 4.64 6.40
N TYR A 48 -9.99 4.58 6.79
CA TYR A 48 -9.53 3.77 7.92
C TYR A 48 -10.24 4.09 9.25
N LEU A 49 -10.54 5.37 9.51
CA LEU A 49 -11.31 5.81 10.67
C LEU A 49 -12.79 5.41 10.57
N VAL A 50 -13.40 5.51 9.38
CA VAL A 50 -14.80 5.11 9.13
C VAL A 50 -14.99 3.61 9.40
N PHE A 51 -14.02 2.77 9.05
CA PHE A 51 -14.04 1.36 9.45
C PHE A 51 -14.12 1.17 10.97
N GLY A 52 -13.77 2.18 11.79
CA GLY A 52 -13.94 2.14 13.24
C GLY A 52 -15.39 1.99 13.67
N VAL A 53 -16.30 2.56 12.89
CA VAL A 53 -17.75 2.36 13.06
C VAL A 53 -18.12 0.92 12.75
N LEU A 54 -17.53 0.34 11.70
CA LEU A 54 -17.76 -1.07 11.33
C LEU A 54 -17.33 -2.03 12.46
N ASP A 55 -16.23 -1.74 13.17
CA ASP A 55 -15.79 -2.53 14.32
C ASP A 55 -16.87 -2.61 15.40
N TYR A 56 -17.54 -1.50 15.70
CA TYR A 56 -18.63 -1.46 16.68
C TYR A 56 -19.87 -2.21 16.20
N LEU A 57 -20.22 -2.06 14.92
CA LEU A 57 -21.43 -2.67 14.34
C LEU A 57 -21.30 -4.18 14.16
N LEU A 58 -20.14 -4.68 13.72
CA LEU A 58 -19.93 -6.10 13.45
C LEU A 58 -19.46 -6.88 14.68
N LEU A 59 -18.67 -6.24 15.55
CA LEU A 59 -17.99 -6.92 16.67
C LEU A 59 -18.20 -6.15 17.98
N PRO A 60 -19.46 -6.00 18.44
CA PRO A 60 -19.80 -5.21 19.63
C PRO A 60 -19.14 -5.72 20.93
N GLN A 61 -18.66 -6.96 20.96
CA GLN A 61 -17.94 -7.53 22.10
C GLN A 61 -16.44 -7.22 22.09
N LEU A 62 -15.86 -6.91 20.93
CA LEU A 62 -14.41 -6.75 20.74
C LEU A 62 -13.99 -5.36 20.26
N TYR A 63 -14.93 -4.48 19.94
CA TYR A 63 -14.64 -3.17 19.35
C TYR A 63 -13.61 -2.36 20.16
N LEU A 64 -13.63 -2.40 21.50
CA LEU A 64 -12.64 -1.70 22.33
C LEU A 64 -11.21 -2.20 22.08
N THR A 65 -11.03 -3.50 21.88
CA THR A 65 -9.72 -4.09 21.56
C THR A 65 -9.27 -3.67 20.17
N LEU A 66 -10.18 -3.69 19.19
CA LEU A 66 -9.90 -3.26 17.82
C LEU A 66 -9.59 -1.75 17.75
N TRP A 67 -10.34 -0.95 18.48
CA TRP A 67 -10.14 0.50 18.61
C TRP A 67 -8.81 0.83 19.26
N LYS A 68 -8.32 0.04 20.24
CA LYS A 68 -6.96 0.21 20.78
C LYS A 68 -5.91 0.00 19.69
N LEU A 69 -6.01 -1.07 18.90
CA LEU A 69 -5.09 -1.30 17.77
C LEU A 69 -5.18 -0.16 16.73
N ARG A 70 -6.38 0.32 16.47
CA ARG A 70 -6.64 1.36 15.46
C ARG A 70 -6.15 2.74 15.90
N PHE A 71 -6.68 3.24 17.01
CA PHE A 71 -6.51 4.62 17.45
C PHE A 71 -5.28 4.83 18.35
N VAL A 72 -4.86 3.81 19.09
CA VAL A 72 -3.72 3.93 20.02
C VAL A 72 -2.42 3.44 19.39
N ALA A 73 -2.45 2.39 18.57
CA ALA A 73 -1.24 1.89 17.92
C ALA A 73 -1.02 2.46 16.51
N ALA A 74 -2.00 2.33 15.61
CA ALA A 74 -1.80 2.71 14.21
C ALA A 74 -1.86 4.22 13.96
N LEU A 75 -2.86 4.91 14.53
CA LEU A 75 -3.09 6.32 14.26
C LEU A 75 -1.91 7.23 14.68
N PRO A 76 -1.22 7.03 15.82
CA PRO A 76 -0.06 7.86 16.17
C PRO A 76 1.10 7.68 15.19
N LEU A 77 1.35 6.45 14.73
CA LEU A 77 2.36 6.16 13.72
C LEU A 77 2.00 6.81 12.38
N MET A 78 0.73 6.77 11.98
CA MET A 78 0.25 7.51 10.81
C MET A 78 0.39 9.02 11.01
N ALA A 79 0.12 9.56 12.19
CA ALA A 79 0.31 10.97 12.50
C ALA A 79 1.79 11.39 12.33
N VAL A 80 2.74 10.55 12.76
CA VAL A 80 4.17 10.77 12.48
C VAL A 80 4.44 10.82 10.97
N CYS A 81 3.88 9.91 10.17
CA CYS A 81 3.98 9.98 8.72
C CYS A 81 3.38 11.29 8.16
N ALA A 82 2.25 11.75 8.68
CA ALA A 82 1.62 12.99 8.28
C ALA A 82 2.53 14.20 8.56
N LEU A 83 3.18 14.27 9.73
CA LEU A 83 4.11 15.36 10.07
C LEU A 83 5.23 15.51 9.02
N PHE A 84 5.75 14.39 8.51
CA PHE A 84 6.79 14.42 7.47
C PHE A 84 6.23 14.70 6.07
N LEU A 85 5.03 14.22 5.75
CA LEU A 85 4.41 14.37 4.43
C LEU A 85 3.87 15.78 4.17
N PHE A 86 3.29 16.41 5.19
CA PHE A 86 2.63 17.72 5.10
C PHE A 86 3.55 18.89 5.45
N ARG A 87 4.84 18.62 5.72
CA ARG A 87 5.83 19.67 5.94
C ARG A 87 5.86 20.66 4.76
N PRO A 88 6.01 21.98 5.01
CA PRO A 88 6.16 22.97 3.96
C PRO A 88 7.32 22.62 3.00
N GLY A 89 7.07 22.75 1.70
CA GLY A 89 8.01 22.36 0.65
C GLY A 89 7.84 20.91 0.17
N SER A 90 8.90 20.39 -0.49
CA SER A 90 8.93 19.01 -1.00
C SER A 90 9.49 18.08 0.08
N PRO A 91 8.72 17.09 0.58
CA PRO A 91 9.26 16.08 1.49
C PRO A 91 10.43 15.36 0.83
N ARG A 92 11.43 14.95 1.62
CA ARG A 92 12.63 14.27 1.11
C ARG A 92 12.33 12.88 0.54
N HIS A 93 11.41 12.15 1.17
CA HIS A 93 11.10 10.75 0.83
C HIS A 93 9.58 10.44 0.87
N PRO A 94 8.73 11.13 0.08
CA PRO A 94 7.29 10.95 0.14
C PRO A 94 6.84 9.51 -0.12
N GLN A 95 7.50 8.81 -1.04
CA GLN A 95 7.20 7.41 -1.37
C GLN A 95 7.44 6.47 -0.18
N ALA A 96 8.55 6.65 0.53
CA ALA A 96 8.85 5.86 1.72
C ALA A 96 7.87 6.15 2.86
N ILE A 97 7.49 7.41 3.04
CA ILE A 97 6.51 7.83 4.06
C ILE A 97 5.14 7.21 3.76
N MET A 98 4.67 7.29 2.52
CA MET A 98 3.39 6.73 2.10
C MET A 98 3.37 5.20 2.18
N THR A 99 4.44 4.52 1.73
CA THR A 99 4.58 3.07 1.91
C THR A 99 4.57 2.71 3.40
N GLY A 100 5.33 3.42 4.24
CA GLY A 100 5.36 3.18 5.69
C GLY A 100 3.97 3.33 6.32
N ALA A 101 3.25 4.40 6.00
CA ALA A 101 1.89 4.62 6.48
C ALA A 101 0.93 3.49 6.05
N ALA A 102 1.03 3.05 4.80
CA ALA A 102 0.25 1.92 4.30
C ALA A 102 0.57 0.62 5.06
N ILE A 103 1.86 0.32 5.28
CA ILE A 103 2.30 -0.87 6.02
C ILE A 103 1.76 -0.85 7.45
N VAL A 104 1.87 0.29 8.15
CA VAL A 104 1.31 0.45 9.50
C VAL A 104 -0.20 0.18 9.51
N ALA A 105 -0.95 0.76 8.56
CA ALA A 105 -2.38 0.52 8.44
C ALA A 105 -2.66 -0.97 8.15
N GLY A 106 -1.96 -1.59 7.21
CA GLY A 106 -2.14 -2.99 6.85
C GLY A 106 -1.81 -3.95 7.99
N TRP A 107 -0.69 -3.74 8.69
CA TRP A 107 -0.31 -4.54 9.85
C TRP A 107 -1.29 -4.39 11.00
N SER A 108 -1.87 -3.20 11.20
CA SER A 108 -2.94 -3.02 12.18
C SER A 108 -4.19 -3.82 11.84
N ILE A 109 -4.56 -3.92 10.56
CA ILE A 109 -5.70 -4.73 10.09
C ILE A 109 -5.40 -6.21 10.29
N VAL A 110 -4.18 -6.66 9.95
CA VAL A 110 -3.75 -8.05 10.22
C VAL A 110 -3.82 -8.35 11.71
N ALA A 111 -3.28 -7.47 12.57
CA ALA A 111 -3.37 -7.65 14.02
C ALA A 111 -4.82 -7.72 14.53
N MET A 112 -5.74 -6.95 13.93
CA MET A 112 -7.16 -7.00 14.25
C MET A 112 -7.80 -8.34 13.87
N ILE A 113 -7.51 -8.85 12.66
CA ILE A 113 -8.00 -10.16 12.19
C ILE A 113 -7.66 -11.25 13.22
N PHE A 114 -6.41 -11.32 13.67
CA PHE A 114 -5.95 -12.35 14.61
C PHE A 114 -6.32 -12.08 16.08
N LYS A 115 -7.02 -10.99 16.38
CA LYS A 115 -7.68 -10.77 17.69
C LYS A 115 -9.13 -11.22 17.70
N MET A 116 -9.71 -11.53 16.54
CA MET A 116 -11.06 -12.04 16.42
C MET A 116 -11.10 -13.55 16.62
N PRO A 117 -12.26 -14.09 17.01
CA PRO A 117 -12.53 -15.52 16.95
C PRO A 117 -12.21 -16.09 15.56
N PRO A 118 -11.67 -17.32 15.46
CA PRO A 118 -11.27 -17.97 14.20
C PRO A 118 -12.33 -17.93 13.10
N ASP A 119 -13.59 -18.11 13.47
CA ASP A 119 -14.76 -18.09 12.60
C ASP A 119 -15.03 -16.70 12.01
N ALA A 120 -14.59 -15.62 12.64
CA ALA A 120 -14.78 -14.24 12.20
C ALA A 120 -13.61 -13.66 11.39
N HIS A 121 -12.51 -14.40 11.19
CA HIS A 121 -11.31 -13.87 10.50
C HIS A 121 -11.62 -13.40 9.07
N HIS A 122 -12.50 -14.12 8.37
CA HIS A 122 -12.89 -13.82 6.99
C HIS A 122 -13.58 -12.46 6.83
N THR A 123 -14.12 -11.89 7.90
CA THR A 123 -14.87 -10.63 7.86
C THR A 123 -13.98 -9.42 7.55
N TYR A 124 -12.69 -9.46 7.92
CA TYR A 124 -11.78 -8.30 7.80
C TYR A 124 -10.74 -8.43 6.68
N VAL A 125 -10.56 -9.61 6.09
CA VAL A 125 -9.68 -9.80 4.92
C VAL A 125 -10.06 -8.90 3.74
N PRO A 126 -11.36 -8.67 3.41
CA PRO A 126 -11.73 -7.72 2.36
C PRO A 126 -11.23 -6.29 2.63
N GLY A 127 -11.15 -5.87 3.91
CA GLY A 127 -10.58 -4.58 4.28
C GLY A 127 -9.08 -4.48 3.96
N LEU A 128 -8.33 -5.57 4.16
CA LEU A 128 -6.92 -5.64 3.77
C LEU A 128 -6.75 -5.61 2.24
N MET A 129 -7.61 -6.31 1.51
CA MET A 129 -7.62 -6.28 0.04
C MET A 129 -7.93 -4.88 -0.50
N LEU A 130 -8.90 -4.18 0.09
CA LEU A 130 -9.23 -2.79 -0.25
C LEU A 130 -8.01 -1.88 -0.08
N LEU A 131 -7.25 -2.04 1.01
CA LEU A 131 -6.03 -1.28 1.25
C LEU A 131 -4.95 -1.61 0.19
N ILE A 132 -4.78 -2.87 -0.18
CA ILE A 132 -3.86 -3.28 -1.26
C ILE A 132 -4.23 -2.59 -2.59
N PHE A 133 -5.50 -2.62 -2.98
CA PHE A 133 -5.96 -1.91 -4.16
C PHE A 133 -5.70 -0.41 -4.07
N PHE A 134 -5.99 0.19 -2.92
CA PHE A 134 -5.76 1.61 -2.67
C PHE A 134 -4.28 2.00 -2.84
N VAL A 135 -3.36 1.19 -2.30
CA VAL A 135 -1.90 1.36 -2.41
C VAL A 135 -1.42 1.27 -3.86
N HIS A 136 -1.92 0.29 -4.60
CA HIS A 136 -1.50 0.05 -5.98
C HIS A 136 -2.09 1.02 -7.01
N THR A 137 -3.21 1.69 -6.68
CA THR A 137 -3.95 2.53 -7.64
C THR A 137 -4.01 3.99 -7.21
N PHE A 138 -4.64 4.29 -6.08
CA PHE A 138 -5.03 5.64 -5.70
C PHE A 138 -3.83 6.52 -5.31
N ILE A 139 -2.89 5.96 -4.53
CA ILE A 139 -1.77 6.72 -3.96
C ILE A 139 -0.73 7.14 -5.01
N ARG A 140 -0.74 6.55 -6.23
CA ARG A 140 0.30 6.76 -7.26
C ARG A 140 1.72 6.42 -6.76
N LEU A 141 1.87 5.39 -5.93
CA LEU A 141 3.20 4.88 -5.58
C LEU A 141 3.89 4.32 -6.83
N ARG A 142 5.22 4.45 -6.86
CA ARG A 142 6.03 3.72 -7.84
C ARG A 142 5.91 2.23 -7.56
N PHE A 143 5.99 1.44 -8.61
CA PHE A 143 5.73 0.00 -8.63
C PHE A 143 6.40 -0.73 -7.47
N TRP A 144 7.71 -0.58 -7.30
CA TRP A 144 8.43 -1.29 -6.22
C TRP A 144 8.05 -0.84 -4.80
N TRP A 145 7.63 0.42 -4.63
CA TRP A 145 7.14 0.92 -3.34
C TRP A 145 5.74 0.38 -3.01
N ALA A 146 4.88 0.25 -4.03
CA ALA A 146 3.56 -0.38 -3.90
C ALA A 146 3.68 -1.89 -3.65
N VAL A 147 4.53 -2.59 -4.42
CA VAL A 147 4.85 -4.01 -4.25
C VAL A 147 5.37 -4.29 -2.85
N ALA A 148 6.30 -3.49 -2.34
CA ALA A 148 6.84 -3.68 -1.00
C ALA A 148 5.75 -3.57 0.07
N ALA A 149 4.84 -2.59 -0.04
CA ALA A 149 3.68 -2.47 0.85
C ALA A 149 2.78 -3.71 0.75
N GLY A 150 2.31 -4.07 -0.45
CA GLY A 150 1.41 -5.21 -0.64
C GLY A 150 2.00 -6.53 -0.13
N LEU A 151 3.26 -6.84 -0.49
CA LEU A 151 3.94 -8.04 -0.02
C LEU A 151 4.16 -8.04 1.49
N SER A 152 4.45 -6.89 2.10
CA SER A 152 4.61 -6.83 3.56
C SER A 152 3.30 -7.10 4.32
N MET A 153 2.15 -6.71 3.74
CA MET A 153 0.83 -6.97 4.30
C MET A 153 0.47 -8.44 4.18
N THR A 154 0.68 -9.03 2.98
CA THR A 154 0.49 -10.46 2.75
C THR A 154 1.40 -11.28 3.65
N ALA A 155 2.69 -10.97 3.71
CA ALA A 155 3.63 -11.67 4.58
C ALA A 155 3.23 -11.59 6.06
N ALA A 156 2.76 -10.44 6.54
CA ALA A 156 2.28 -10.31 7.91
C ALA A 156 1.06 -11.20 8.17
N TYR A 157 0.12 -11.29 7.22
CA TYR A 157 -1.04 -12.17 7.32
C TYR A 157 -0.62 -13.65 7.37
N GLU A 158 0.25 -14.08 6.45
CA GLU A 158 0.78 -15.45 6.39
C GLU A 158 1.53 -15.84 7.67
N ILE A 159 2.41 -14.96 8.15
CA ILE A 159 3.18 -15.20 9.38
C ILE A 159 2.23 -15.36 10.56
N MET A 160 1.22 -14.49 10.70
CA MET A 160 0.28 -14.61 11.80
C MET A 160 -0.57 -15.88 11.71
N LEU A 161 -0.94 -16.31 10.50
CA LEU A 161 -1.66 -17.56 10.27
C LEU A 161 -0.84 -18.77 10.74
N LEU A 162 0.45 -18.80 10.39
CA LEU A 162 1.37 -19.85 10.82
C LEU A 162 1.62 -19.84 12.33
N LEU A 163 1.77 -18.66 12.94
CA LEU A 163 2.10 -18.52 14.36
C LEU A 163 0.93 -18.84 15.29
N THR A 164 -0.30 -18.53 14.90
CA THR A 164 -1.47 -18.77 15.75
C THR A 164 -1.95 -20.21 15.71
N GLY A 165 -1.52 -21.00 14.71
CA GLY A 165 -1.81 -22.45 14.65
C GLY A 165 -3.30 -22.79 14.70
N VAL A 166 -4.16 -21.84 14.31
CA VAL A 166 -5.60 -21.93 14.53
C VAL A 166 -6.19 -22.99 13.60
N GLU A 167 -6.98 -23.90 14.17
CA GLU A 167 -7.86 -24.81 13.44
C GLU A 167 -9.04 -24.03 12.83
N ILE A 168 -8.74 -23.13 11.88
CA ILE A 168 -9.76 -22.45 11.07
C ILE A 168 -10.23 -23.46 10.01
N PRO A 169 -11.53 -23.50 9.66
CA PRO A 169 -11.99 -24.27 8.51
C PRO A 169 -11.15 -23.95 7.26
N ALA A 170 -10.65 -25.01 6.59
CA ALA A 170 -9.69 -24.86 5.50
C ALA A 170 -10.27 -24.05 4.32
N GLU A 171 -11.58 -24.14 4.09
CA GLU A 171 -12.26 -23.49 2.96
C GLU A 171 -12.20 -21.94 3.01
N PRO A 172 -12.65 -21.25 4.09
CA PRO A 172 -12.49 -19.80 4.23
C PRO A 172 -11.04 -19.31 4.12
N ILE A 173 -10.08 -20.03 4.70
CA ILE A 173 -8.67 -19.65 4.57
C ILE A 173 -8.25 -19.70 3.11
N LEU A 174 -8.52 -20.82 2.44
CA LEU A 174 -8.13 -21.01 1.05
C LEU A 174 -8.70 -19.91 0.17
N ALA A 175 -9.99 -19.58 0.33
CA ALA A 175 -10.64 -18.49 -0.40
C ALA A 175 -9.95 -17.14 -0.13
N ASN A 176 -9.70 -16.80 1.14
CA ASN A 176 -9.00 -15.56 1.51
C ASN A 176 -7.60 -15.47 0.90
N GLN A 177 -6.86 -16.58 0.85
CA GLN A 177 -5.52 -16.64 0.26
C GLN A 177 -5.54 -16.37 -1.24
N PHE A 178 -6.43 -17.05 -1.96
CA PHE A 178 -6.62 -16.82 -3.39
C PHE A 178 -6.99 -15.36 -3.67
N PHE A 179 -7.90 -14.78 -2.88
CA PHE A 179 -8.32 -13.39 -3.06
C PHE A 179 -7.23 -12.38 -2.70
N LEU A 180 -6.47 -12.60 -1.62
CA LEU A 180 -5.39 -11.71 -1.19
C LEU A 180 -4.22 -11.70 -2.19
N LEU A 181 -3.81 -12.88 -2.65
CA LEU A 181 -2.75 -13.02 -3.66
C LEU A 181 -3.18 -12.46 -5.01
N SER A 182 -4.41 -12.74 -5.44
CA SER A 182 -4.95 -12.20 -6.69
C SER A 182 -5.06 -10.66 -6.66
N SER A 183 -5.46 -10.09 -5.52
CA SER A 183 -5.52 -8.63 -5.33
C SER A 183 -4.15 -7.97 -5.47
N ASN A 184 -3.13 -8.59 -4.88
CA ASN A 184 -1.74 -8.16 -5.08
C ASN A 184 -1.34 -8.26 -6.56
N PHE A 185 -1.57 -9.41 -7.20
CA PHE A 185 -1.16 -9.63 -8.59
C PHE A 185 -1.81 -8.61 -9.55
N ILE A 186 -3.11 -8.38 -9.41
CA ILE A 186 -3.85 -7.38 -10.21
C ILE A 186 -3.35 -5.97 -9.89
N GLY A 187 -3.17 -5.64 -8.60
CA GLY A 187 -2.64 -4.35 -8.16
C GLY A 187 -1.23 -4.07 -8.69
N MET A 188 -0.37 -5.09 -8.72
CA MET A 188 0.95 -5.02 -9.33
C MET A 188 0.84 -4.65 -10.82
N GLY A 189 -0.07 -5.28 -11.56
CA GLY A 189 -0.37 -4.92 -12.95
C GLY A 189 -0.77 -3.45 -13.12
N ALA A 190 -1.66 -2.95 -12.26
CA ALA A 190 -2.11 -1.56 -12.29
C ALA A 190 -0.96 -0.57 -12.00
N SER A 191 -0.28 -0.73 -10.87
CA SER A 191 0.85 0.14 -10.49
C SER A 191 2.01 0.09 -11.50
N TYR A 192 2.27 -1.07 -12.09
CA TYR A 192 3.25 -1.23 -13.17
C TYR A 192 2.86 -0.42 -14.41
N ALA A 193 1.62 -0.55 -14.87
CA ALA A 193 1.12 0.19 -16.04
C ALA A 193 1.19 1.70 -15.81
N MET A 194 0.76 2.17 -14.63
CA MET A 194 0.76 3.58 -14.27
C MET A 194 2.17 4.18 -14.20
N GLU A 195 3.15 3.49 -13.62
CA GLU A 195 4.54 3.96 -13.62
C GLU A 195 5.14 3.92 -15.03
N ARG A 196 4.86 2.88 -15.82
CA ARG A 196 5.32 2.76 -17.21
C ARG A 196 4.84 3.93 -18.05
N ASP A 197 3.58 4.33 -17.90
CA ASP A 197 2.98 5.44 -18.63
C ASP A 197 3.58 6.77 -18.20
N ALA A 198 3.78 7.00 -16.90
CA ALA A 198 4.47 8.19 -16.40
C ALA A 198 5.91 8.29 -16.94
N ARG A 199 6.64 7.17 -17.03
CA ARG A 199 7.98 7.10 -17.63
C ARG A 199 7.96 7.35 -19.13
N ARG A 200 6.90 6.92 -19.84
CA ARG A 200 6.72 7.23 -21.27
C ARG A 200 6.46 8.72 -21.47
N GLN A 201 5.56 9.32 -20.69
CA GLN A 201 5.25 10.75 -20.75
C GLN A 201 6.48 11.61 -20.46
N PHE A 202 7.24 11.28 -19.41
CA PHE A 202 8.50 11.96 -19.08
C PHE A 202 9.51 11.96 -20.23
N ARG A 203 9.60 10.86 -20.98
CA ARG A 203 10.47 10.78 -22.17
C ARG A 203 9.97 11.64 -23.32
N LEU A 204 8.66 11.67 -23.57
CA LEU A 204 8.07 12.47 -24.64
C LEU A 204 8.27 13.97 -24.39
N LEU A 205 8.06 14.42 -23.16
CA LEU A 205 8.25 15.82 -22.74
C LEU A 205 9.71 16.32 -22.83
N ARG A 206 10.69 15.42 -22.98
CA ARG A 206 12.12 15.77 -23.13
C ARG A 206 12.65 15.60 -24.56
N ARG A 207 11.81 15.17 -25.50
CA ARG A 207 12.14 15.01 -26.93
C ARG A 207 11.55 16.11 -27.82
N LEU A 208 10.67 16.94 -27.26
CA LEU A 208 10.31 18.26 -27.76
C LEU A 208 11.25 19.29 -27.11
#